data_AF-A0A1I3IG20-F1
#
_entry.id   AF-A0A1I3IG20-F1
#
_cell.length_a   1.000
_cell.length_b   1.000
_cell.length_c   1.000
_cell.angle_alpha   90.00
_cell.angle_beta   90.00
_cell.angle_gamma   90.00
#
_symmetry.space_group_name_H-M   'P 1'
#
loop_
_entity.id
_entity.type
_entity.pdbx_description
1 polymer ?
#
loop_
_entity_poly.entity_id
_entity_poly.type
_entity_poly.pdbx_seq_one_letter_code
_entity_poly.pdbx_strand_id
1 'polypeptide(L)'
;MAKQKRELLPLTTEDGQRLLEMVQGAEAPLPASQIARQVQLSRKVTEADVAPLLDEFVQAGTLHLIPARTGKGKPQYWGRDSKAVVTESLLAVLGQSESPLTAKELMKHATLPVKLSEAELVVLLDEAVGAGHIRAFPGTKGKTRYWDRDPAPLLRQAVLAAMEEASGPVADKELLKSLSAPVPTDEATLQPVLEELIESGELHRFPPATAKGKPIYWREDGVDWARTVLRRLVEQKGPQAEAALKKAVKWLTSDEFATLLDSLLTSGEVFRHPPLGKIKQALFGVQPPRPEPYLREVGVQLTKTVALLRSIPISDEQLRRALVQLVEETGVTFRNDATLPAENAVDLLALMKQIEPGAERGALVGVRDLRRAAQCSKDVFDQTVMELSRQGSVSLHRHDFPASLSEEERNDLVRDATGTYYVGIALRQNRW
;
A
#
# COMPACT_ATOMS: atom_id res chain seq x y z
N MET A 1 29.50 -19.24 87.08
CA MET A 1 29.61 -17.77 87.28
C MET A 1 28.61 -17.09 86.37
N ALA A 2 27.51 -16.56 86.91
CA ALA A 2 26.52 -15.82 86.12
C ALA A 2 27.17 -14.50 85.67
N LYS A 3 27.25 -14.25 84.35
CA LYS A 3 27.69 -12.96 83.83
C LYS A 3 26.70 -11.90 84.32
N GLN A 4 27.15 -10.98 85.17
CA GLN A 4 26.39 -9.79 85.53
C GLN A 4 25.90 -9.13 84.24
N LYS A 5 24.58 -9.08 84.07
CA LYS A 5 23.93 -8.47 82.91
C LYS A 5 24.23 -6.98 83.00
N ARG A 6 25.21 -6.53 82.21
CA ARG A 6 25.64 -5.13 82.17
C ARG A 6 24.43 -4.31 81.71
N GLU A 7 23.85 -3.51 82.60
CA GLU A 7 22.82 -2.55 82.24
C GLU A 7 23.44 -1.57 81.24
N LEU A 8 22.99 -1.65 79.99
CA LEU A 8 23.43 -0.76 78.94
C LEU A 8 22.63 0.54 79.10
N LEU A 9 23.33 1.66 79.28
CA LEU A 9 22.72 2.99 79.28
C LEU A 9 21.89 3.17 77.99
N PRO A 10 20.78 3.94 77.96
CA PRO A 10 20.09 4.22 76.72
C PRO A 10 20.99 5.01 75.75
N LEU A 11 20.77 4.85 74.44
CA LEU A 11 21.43 5.68 73.43
C LEU A 11 20.88 7.11 73.49
N THR A 12 21.73 8.08 73.16
CA THR A 12 21.35 9.50 73.20
C THR A 12 20.49 9.87 71.99
N THR A 13 19.76 10.98 72.07
CA THR A 13 19.01 11.53 70.93
C THR A 13 19.91 11.82 69.72
N GLU A 14 21.14 12.29 69.95
CA GLU A 14 22.14 12.50 68.90
C GLU A 14 22.55 11.19 68.22
N ASP A 15 22.71 10.10 68.99
CA ASP A 15 23.00 8.79 68.44
C ASP A 15 21.83 8.29 67.55
N GLY A 16 20.59 8.54 67.97
CA GLY A 16 19.38 8.25 67.19
C GLY A 16 19.34 9.00 65.86
N GLN A 17 19.65 10.30 65.87
CA GLN A 17 19.70 11.12 64.66
C GLN A 17 20.77 10.62 63.66
N ARG A 18 21.96 10.26 64.15
CA ARG A 18 23.04 9.70 63.32
C ARG A 18 22.66 8.35 62.70
N LEU A 19 21.95 7.50 63.44
CA LEU A 19 21.40 6.25 62.92
C LEU A 19 20.41 6.51 61.79
N LEU A 20 19.50 7.47 61.99
CA LEU A 20 18.49 7.82 60.99
C LEU A 20 19.12 8.35 59.70
N GLU A 21 20.03 9.32 59.81
CA GLU A 21 20.74 9.90 58.67
C GLU A 21 21.52 8.85 57.88
N MET A 22 22.19 7.93 58.58
CA MET A 22 22.90 6.83 57.94
C MET A 22 21.97 5.92 57.14
N VAL A 23 20.82 5.52 57.71
CA VAL A 23 19.87 4.62 57.03
C VAL A 23 19.13 5.32 55.90
N GLN A 24 18.85 6.62 56.02
CA GLN A 24 18.25 7.44 54.97
C GLN A 24 19.21 7.69 53.79
N GLY A 25 20.51 7.81 54.06
CA GLY A 25 21.53 7.95 53.02
C GLY A 25 21.94 6.63 52.34
N ALA A 26 21.46 5.48 52.81
CA ALA A 26 21.86 4.18 52.27
C ALA A 26 21.21 3.90 50.90
N GLU A 27 22.01 3.47 49.92
CA GLU A 27 21.52 3.07 48.59
C GLU A 27 20.77 1.73 48.59
N ALA A 28 20.99 0.91 49.63
CA ALA A 28 20.36 -0.40 49.78
C ALA A 28 19.94 -0.63 51.24
N PRO A 29 18.95 -1.52 51.49
CA PRO A 29 18.53 -1.85 52.83
C PRO A 29 19.65 -2.47 53.68
N LEU A 30 19.75 -2.03 54.92
CA LEU A 30 20.82 -2.46 55.84
C LEU A 30 20.25 -3.24 57.03
N PRO A 31 20.81 -4.41 57.40
CA PRO A 31 20.45 -5.08 58.65
C PRO A 31 21.00 -4.29 59.85
N ALA A 32 20.30 -4.31 60.98
CA ALA A 32 20.71 -3.61 62.21
C ALA A 32 22.16 -3.93 62.63
N SER A 33 22.61 -5.18 62.44
CA SER A 33 24.01 -5.56 62.70
C SER A 33 25.06 -4.87 61.82
N GLN A 34 24.71 -4.50 60.59
CA GLN A 34 25.59 -3.75 59.69
C GLN A 34 25.58 -2.27 60.04
N ILE A 35 24.40 -1.71 60.34
CA ILE A 35 24.23 -0.34 60.81
C ILE A 35 25.08 -0.12 62.06
N ALA A 36 24.94 -0.99 63.08
CA ALA A 36 25.71 -0.95 64.33
C ALA A 36 27.24 -1.02 64.13
N ARG A 37 27.72 -1.61 63.03
CA ARG A 37 29.16 -1.69 62.71
C ARG A 37 29.69 -0.45 61.99
N GLN A 38 28.84 0.20 61.20
CA GLN A 38 29.24 1.29 60.31
C GLN A 38 28.98 2.67 60.93
N VAL A 39 27.97 2.81 61.79
CA VAL A 39 27.65 4.09 62.43
C VAL A 39 28.66 4.44 63.52
N GLN A 40 29.12 5.70 63.53
CA GLN A 40 30.00 6.22 64.57
C GLN A 40 29.17 6.87 65.68
N LEU A 41 28.93 6.11 66.74
CA LEU A 41 28.16 6.55 67.91
C LEU A 41 29.07 6.89 69.10
N SER A 42 28.48 7.52 70.11
CA SER A 42 29.13 7.90 71.37
C SER A 42 29.80 6.72 72.10
N ARG A 43 29.37 5.49 71.80
CA ARG A 43 29.92 4.25 72.35
C ARG A 43 29.81 3.10 71.35
N LYS A 44 30.51 2.00 71.63
CA LYS A 44 30.36 0.76 70.88
C LYS A 44 28.97 0.16 71.12
N VAL A 45 28.23 -0.03 70.04
CA VAL A 45 26.89 -0.62 70.04
C VAL A 45 26.87 -1.99 69.40
N THR A 46 25.84 -2.76 69.73
CA THR A 46 25.51 -4.04 69.12
C THR A 46 24.18 -3.93 68.38
N GLU A 47 23.83 -4.97 67.63
CA GLU A 47 22.53 -5.08 66.97
C GLU A 47 21.36 -4.95 67.97
N ALA A 48 21.50 -5.51 69.18
CA ALA A 48 20.47 -5.45 70.22
C ALA A 48 20.25 -4.04 70.78
N ASP A 49 21.26 -3.16 70.67
CA ASP A 49 21.16 -1.75 71.07
C ASP A 49 20.47 -0.90 70.00
N VAL A 50 20.70 -1.23 68.72
CA VAL A 50 20.25 -0.42 67.59
C VAL A 50 18.86 -0.82 67.10
N ALA A 51 18.52 -2.11 67.09
CA ALA A 51 17.25 -2.60 66.53
C ALA A 51 15.99 -1.96 67.16
N PRO A 52 15.87 -1.81 68.50
CA PRO A 52 14.67 -1.19 69.09
C PRO A 52 14.45 0.26 68.63
N LEU A 53 15.52 1.06 68.49
CA LEU A 53 15.40 2.44 67.98
C LEU A 53 15.02 2.48 66.51
N LEU A 54 15.56 1.57 65.70
CA LEU A 54 15.16 1.48 64.30
C LEU A 54 13.68 1.08 64.18
N ASP A 55 13.19 0.19 65.04
CA ASP A 55 11.77 -0.18 65.12
C ASP A 55 10.90 1.01 65.54
N GLU A 56 11.37 1.88 66.46
CA GLU A 56 10.69 3.14 66.80
C GLU A 56 10.58 4.07 65.58
N PHE A 57 11.65 4.21 64.77
CA PHE A 57 11.59 4.98 63.53
C PHE A 57 10.68 4.37 62.47
N VAL A 58 10.55 3.04 62.43
CA VAL A 58 9.58 2.36 61.57
C VAL A 58 8.15 2.65 62.04
N GLN A 59 7.89 2.59 63.35
CA GLN A 59 6.57 2.94 63.91
C GLN A 59 6.20 4.40 63.69
N ALA A 60 7.21 5.29 63.69
CA ALA A 60 7.05 6.70 63.35
C ALA A 60 6.91 6.95 61.84
N GLY A 61 6.99 5.92 60.99
CA GLY A 61 6.90 6.03 59.52
C GLY A 61 8.10 6.71 58.87
N THR A 62 9.22 6.88 59.58
CA THR A 62 10.43 7.53 59.07
C THR A 62 11.37 6.54 58.37
N LEU A 63 11.31 5.27 58.76
CA LEU A 63 12.01 4.15 58.12
C LEU A 63 11.03 3.07 57.68
N HIS A 64 11.43 2.26 56.72
CA HIS A 64 10.70 1.08 56.27
C HIS A 64 11.42 -0.19 56.71
N LEU A 65 10.66 -1.12 57.30
CA LEU A 65 11.14 -2.45 57.66
C LEU A 65 10.94 -3.41 56.48
N ILE A 66 12.02 -4.04 56.03
CA ILE A 66 11.98 -5.11 55.04
C ILE A 66 12.10 -6.44 55.78
N PRO A 67 11.04 -7.27 55.77
CA PRO A 67 11.03 -8.51 56.52
C PRO A 67 12.09 -9.49 56.01
N ALA A 68 12.57 -10.35 56.91
CA ALA A 68 13.49 -11.40 56.56
C ALA A 68 12.83 -12.42 55.61
N ARG A 69 13.47 -12.70 54.46
CA ARG A 69 12.96 -13.65 53.46
C ARG A 69 12.85 -15.10 53.97
N THR A 70 13.67 -15.46 54.95
CA THR A 70 13.62 -16.78 55.60
C THR A 70 13.47 -16.57 57.09
N GLY A 71 12.91 -17.54 57.81
CA GLY A 71 12.80 -17.47 59.28
C GLY A 71 14.14 -17.37 60.02
N LYS A 72 15.28 -17.52 59.32
CA LYS A 72 16.64 -17.33 59.84
C LYS A 72 17.29 -16.02 59.37
N GLY A 73 16.67 -15.31 58.43
CA GLY A 73 17.15 -14.02 57.96
C GLY A 73 16.94 -12.94 59.02
N LYS A 74 17.68 -11.85 58.91
CA LYS A 74 17.51 -10.66 59.74
C LYS A 74 16.66 -9.64 58.99
N PRO A 75 15.77 -8.90 59.66
CA PRO A 75 15.11 -7.77 59.05
C PRO A 75 16.13 -6.72 58.61
N GLN A 76 15.78 -5.98 57.58
CA GLN A 76 16.58 -4.87 57.07
C GLN A 76 15.77 -3.58 57.19
N TYR A 77 16.48 -2.46 57.37
CA TYR A 77 15.90 -1.14 57.53
C TYR A 77 16.34 -0.26 56.37
N TRP A 78 15.43 0.56 55.86
CA TRP A 78 15.74 1.48 54.77
C TRP A 78 14.95 2.78 54.91
N GLY A 79 15.56 3.91 54.53
CA GLY A 79 14.87 5.21 54.55
C GLY A 79 13.95 5.45 53.35
N ARG A 80 13.85 4.49 52.42
CA ARG A 80 12.97 4.57 51.24
C ARG A 80 11.95 3.45 51.27
N ASP A 81 10.76 3.72 50.75
CA ASP A 81 9.77 2.66 50.53
C ASP A 81 10.30 1.69 49.48
N SER A 82 10.63 0.48 49.94
CA SER A 82 11.11 -0.59 49.07
C SER A 82 10.18 -0.88 47.90
N LYS A 83 8.85 -0.76 48.08
CA LYS A 83 7.90 -0.95 46.99
C LYS A 83 8.04 0.15 45.95
N ALA A 84 8.04 1.42 46.37
CA ALA A 84 8.17 2.56 45.47
C ALA A 84 9.46 2.49 44.64
N VAL A 85 10.61 2.23 45.27
CA VAL A 85 11.91 2.17 44.56
C VAL A 85 11.96 0.99 43.57
N VAL A 86 11.40 -0.17 43.95
CA VAL A 86 11.28 -1.29 43.02
C VAL A 86 10.38 -0.92 41.85
N THR A 87 9.21 -0.34 42.10
CA THR A 87 8.27 0.07 41.04
C THR A 87 8.92 1.06 40.08
N GLU A 88 9.59 2.10 40.57
CA GLU A 88 10.35 3.04 39.74
C GLU A 88 11.40 2.34 38.87
N SER A 89 12.13 1.38 39.46
CA SER A 89 13.15 0.61 38.72
C SER A 89 12.52 -0.26 37.62
N LEU A 90 11.36 -0.85 37.89
CA LEU A 90 10.62 -1.65 36.89
C LEU A 90 10.05 -0.78 35.77
N LEU A 91 9.48 0.37 36.11
CA LEU A 91 8.98 1.34 35.14
C LEU A 91 10.10 1.85 34.23
N ALA A 92 11.27 2.12 34.78
CA ALA A 92 12.43 2.53 33.98
C ALA A 92 12.86 1.45 32.98
N VAL A 93 12.87 0.17 33.38
CA VAL A 93 13.17 -0.95 32.48
C VAL A 93 12.08 -1.13 31.42
N LEU A 94 10.81 -1.02 31.80
CA LEU A 94 9.70 -1.14 30.85
C LEU A 94 9.71 -0.01 29.82
N GLY A 95 9.95 1.24 30.23
CA GLY A 95 10.01 2.37 29.32
C GLY A 95 11.16 2.35 28.33
N GLN A 96 12.24 1.64 28.65
CA GLN A 96 13.35 1.37 27.74
C GLN A 96 13.15 0.11 26.88
N SER A 97 12.18 -0.73 27.21
CA SER A 97 11.93 -1.97 26.48
C SER A 97 11.14 -1.72 25.20
N GLU A 98 11.62 -2.30 24.09
CA GLU A 98 10.91 -2.29 22.80
C GLU A 98 9.76 -3.28 22.75
N SER A 99 9.68 -4.22 23.70
CA SER A 99 8.63 -5.24 23.75
C SER A 99 8.13 -5.51 25.17
N PRO A 100 6.90 -6.05 25.34
CA PRO A 100 6.38 -6.44 26.64
C PRO A 100 7.21 -7.54 27.30
N LEU A 101 7.53 -7.39 28.58
CA LEU A 101 8.39 -8.30 29.34
C LEU A 101 7.59 -9.14 30.33
N THR A 102 7.96 -10.40 30.52
CA THR A 102 7.46 -11.24 31.63
C THR A 102 8.09 -10.83 32.96
N ALA A 103 7.46 -11.19 34.10
CA ALA A 103 8.03 -10.92 35.43
C ALA A 103 9.47 -11.48 35.58
N LYS A 104 9.73 -12.68 35.05
CA LYS A 104 11.06 -13.29 35.07
C LYS A 104 12.10 -12.52 34.24
N GLU A 105 11.71 -11.97 33.09
CA GLU A 105 12.58 -11.13 32.27
C GLU A 105 12.86 -9.80 32.98
N LEU A 106 11.84 -9.19 33.60
CA LEU A 106 12.00 -7.99 34.42
C LEU A 106 12.97 -8.20 35.57
N MET A 107 12.89 -9.32 36.29
CA MET A 107 13.89 -9.66 37.34
C MET A 107 15.32 -9.77 36.80
N LYS A 108 15.48 -10.18 35.53
CA LYS A 108 16.79 -10.34 34.90
C LYS A 108 17.37 -8.99 34.44
N HIS A 109 16.51 -8.09 33.97
CA HIS A 109 16.91 -6.80 33.41
C HIS A 109 16.94 -5.67 34.45
N ALA A 110 16.10 -5.73 35.47
CA ALA A 110 16.05 -4.72 36.52
C ALA A 110 17.13 -4.94 37.57
N THR A 111 17.86 -3.87 37.90
CA THR A 111 18.76 -3.85 39.06
C THR A 111 17.94 -3.53 40.30
N LEU A 112 17.39 -4.56 40.93
CA LEU A 112 16.51 -4.38 42.09
C LEU A 112 17.34 -4.23 43.38
N PRO A 113 17.10 -3.18 44.20
CA PRO A 113 17.78 -3.00 45.49
C PRO A 113 17.36 -4.05 46.53
N VAL A 114 16.23 -4.74 46.29
CA VAL A 114 15.67 -5.77 47.15
C VAL A 114 15.47 -7.06 46.34
N LYS A 115 15.82 -8.20 46.93
CA LYS A 115 15.62 -9.51 46.31
C LYS A 115 14.17 -9.96 46.46
N LEU A 116 13.37 -9.75 45.42
CA LEU A 116 12.01 -10.26 45.35
C LEU A 116 11.95 -11.70 44.81
N SER A 117 10.93 -12.44 45.22
CA SER A 117 10.46 -13.61 44.50
C SER A 117 9.62 -13.20 43.28
N GLU A 118 9.45 -14.12 42.32
CA GLU A 118 8.61 -13.86 41.15
C GLU A 118 7.15 -13.57 41.54
N ALA A 119 6.63 -14.23 42.57
CA ALA A 119 5.27 -14.00 43.07
C ALA A 119 5.10 -12.60 43.68
N GLU A 120 6.04 -12.14 44.50
CA GLU A 120 6.02 -10.78 45.06
C GLU A 120 6.12 -9.72 43.96
N LEU A 121 6.95 -9.97 42.94
CA LEU A 121 7.05 -9.08 41.79
C LEU A 121 5.73 -9.02 41.01
N VAL A 122 5.05 -10.15 40.78
CA VAL A 122 3.75 -10.17 40.11
C VAL A 122 2.72 -9.33 40.88
N VAL A 123 2.67 -9.44 42.22
CA VAL A 123 1.77 -8.60 43.02
C VAL A 123 2.05 -7.11 42.83
N LEU A 124 3.33 -6.70 42.83
CA LEU A 124 3.70 -5.29 42.58
C LEU A 124 3.34 -4.83 41.16
N LEU A 125 3.51 -5.71 40.17
CA LEU A 125 3.15 -5.40 38.79
C LEU A 125 1.62 -5.29 38.65
N ASP A 126 0.84 -6.16 39.28
CA ASP A 126 -0.62 -6.07 39.29
C ASP A 126 -1.11 -4.81 40.03
N GLU A 127 -0.46 -4.42 41.13
CA GLU A 127 -0.69 -3.13 41.80
C GLU A 127 -0.43 -1.95 40.81
N ALA A 128 0.67 -1.99 40.06
CA ALA A 128 1.01 -0.98 39.07
C ALA A 128 0.07 -0.97 37.85
N VAL A 129 -0.48 -2.12 37.45
CA VAL A 129 -1.54 -2.24 36.44
C VAL A 129 -2.83 -1.62 36.95
N GLY A 130 -3.23 -1.92 38.19
CA GLY A 130 -4.42 -1.34 38.82
C GLY A 130 -4.34 0.18 38.99
N ALA A 131 -3.13 0.71 39.18
CA ALA A 131 -2.85 2.14 39.22
C ALA A 131 -2.77 2.79 37.81
N GLY A 132 -2.79 2.01 36.73
CA GLY A 132 -2.71 2.51 35.36
C GLY A 132 -1.32 2.96 34.92
N HIS A 133 -0.26 2.63 35.67
CA HIS A 133 1.11 2.96 35.30
C HIS A 133 1.66 2.06 34.20
N ILE A 134 1.21 0.81 34.18
CA ILE A 134 1.57 -0.20 33.17
C ILE A 134 0.33 -0.97 32.76
N ARG A 135 0.47 -1.78 31.72
CA ARG A 135 -0.57 -2.65 31.18
C ARG A 135 -0.10 -4.10 31.20
N ALA A 136 -1.04 -5.00 31.44
CA ALA A 136 -0.83 -6.44 31.37
C ALA A 136 -1.37 -7.01 30.06
N PHE A 137 -0.62 -7.92 29.45
CA PHE A 137 -0.95 -8.56 28.17
C PHE A 137 -0.90 -10.08 28.30
N PRO A 138 -1.80 -10.80 27.60
CA PRO A 138 -1.69 -12.25 27.51
C PRO A 138 -0.41 -12.62 26.75
N GLY A 139 0.45 -13.41 27.38
CA GLY A 139 1.62 -13.96 26.72
C GLY A 139 1.46 -15.42 26.34
N THR A 140 2.43 -15.92 25.59
CA THR A 140 2.51 -17.33 25.19
C THR A 140 2.54 -18.25 26.42
N LYS A 141 1.74 -19.34 26.39
CA LYS A 141 1.64 -20.33 27.48
C LYS A 141 1.05 -19.76 28.78
N GLY A 142 0.17 -18.76 28.68
CA GLY A 142 -0.57 -18.21 29.82
C GLY A 142 0.27 -17.33 30.76
N LYS A 143 1.48 -16.92 30.33
CA LYS A 143 2.32 -16.02 31.12
C LYS A 143 1.96 -14.58 30.82
N THR A 144 1.58 -13.80 31.83
CA THR A 144 1.35 -12.37 31.69
C THR A 144 2.65 -11.64 31.31
N ARG A 145 2.55 -10.73 30.36
CA ARG A 145 3.60 -9.77 30.00
C ARG A 145 3.16 -8.37 30.40
N TYR A 146 4.12 -7.52 30.71
CA TYR A 146 3.89 -6.16 31.18
C TYR A 146 4.59 -5.17 30.28
N TRP A 147 3.94 -4.03 30.04
CA TRP A 147 4.53 -2.91 29.30
C TRP A 147 3.95 -1.58 29.76
N ASP A 148 4.70 -0.50 29.62
CA ASP A 148 4.26 0.86 29.94
C ASP A 148 3.52 1.54 28.76
N ARG A 149 3.54 0.92 27.57
CA ARG A 149 2.92 1.46 26.35
C ARG A 149 1.64 0.72 25.97
N ASP A 150 0.75 1.44 25.29
CA ASP A 150 -0.38 0.83 24.60
C ASP A 150 0.12 0.13 23.32
N PRO A 151 -0.13 -1.18 23.13
CA PRO A 151 0.24 -1.87 21.91
C PRO A 151 -0.65 -1.51 20.73
N ALA A 152 -1.86 -0.97 20.95
CA ALA A 152 -2.82 -0.75 19.87
C ALA A 152 -2.28 0.16 18.75
N PRO A 153 -1.63 1.31 19.02
CA PRO A 153 -1.05 2.14 17.97
C PRO A 153 0.08 1.45 17.19
N LEU A 154 0.92 0.66 17.87
CA LEU A 154 2.01 -0.07 17.25
C LEU A 154 1.50 -1.24 16.40
N LEU A 155 0.47 -1.93 16.89
CA LEU A 155 -0.20 -3.00 16.16
C LEU A 155 -0.92 -2.46 14.93
N ARG A 156 -1.60 -1.31 15.06
CA ARG A 156 -2.22 -0.58 13.94
C ARG A 156 -1.20 -0.26 12.85
N GLN A 157 -0.04 0.30 13.24
CA GLN A 157 1.04 0.59 12.29
C GLN A 157 1.59 -0.69 11.64
N ALA A 158 1.78 -1.75 12.42
CA ALA A 158 2.25 -3.04 11.90
C ALA A 158 1.25 -3.67 10.92
N VAL A 159 -0.05 -3.56 11.17
CA VAL A 159 -1.10 -4.03 10.25
C VAL A 159 -1.06 -3.26 8.95
N LEU A 160 -0.98 -1.93 9.00
CA LEU A 160 -0.91 -1.09 7.80
C LEU A 160 0.35 -1.37 6.98
N ALA A 161 1.50 -1.54 7.64
CA ALA A 161 2.74 -1.92 6.98
C ALA A 161 2.65 -3.30 6.32
N ALA A 162 2.12 -4.30 7.03
CA ALA A 162 1.91 -5.64 6.47
C ALA A 162 0.97 -5.63 5.25
N MET A 163 -0.05 -4.76 5.27
CA MET A 163 -0.97 -4.59 4.15
C MET A 163 -0.35 -3.87 2.95
N GLU A 164 0.62 -2.98 3.19
CA GLU A 164 1.39 -2.32 2.12
C GLU A 164 2.35 -3.28 1.42
N GLU A 165 2.95 -4.21 2.16
CA GLU A 165 3.86 -5.22 1.62
C GLU A 165 3.13 -6.38 0.92
N ALA A 166 1.87 -6.63 1.29
CA ALA A 166 1.07 -7.69 0.69
C ALA A 166 0.71 -7.39 -0.77
N SER A 167 0.59 -8.44 -1.60
CA SER A 167 0.22 -8.29 -3.02
C SER A 167 -1.29 -8.29 -3.29
N GLY A 168 -2.09 -8.39 -2.23
CA GLY A 168 -3.55 -8.51 -2.29
C GLY A 168 -4.16 -8.88 -0.95
N PRO A 169 -5.49 -9.04 -0.88
CA PRO A 169 -6.24 -9.26 0.35
C PRO A 169 -5.69 -10.40 1.20
N VAL A 170 -5.60 -10.18 2.51
CA VAL A 170 -4.94 -11.08 3.46
C VAL A 170 -5.96 -11.60 4.48
N ALA A 171 -5.91 -12.89 4.81
CA ALA A 171 -6.75 -13.48 5.87
C ALA A 171 -6.15 -13.26 7.26
N ASP A 172 -6.97 -13.27 8.33
CA ASP A 172 -6.53 -13.05 9.73
C ASP A 172 -5.26 -13.83 10.09
N LYS A 173 -5.22 -15.13 9.74
CA LYS A 173 -4.11 -16.02 10.09
C LYS A 173 -2.83 -15.71 9.32
N GLU A 174 -2.95 -15.20 8.11
CA GLU A 174 -1.82 -14.80 7.29
C GLU A 174 -1.31 -13.43 7.74
N LEU A 175 -2.22 -12.52 8.05
CA LEU A 175 -1.91 -11.24 8.66
C LEU A 175 -1.14 -11.45 9.96
N LEU A 176 -1.67 -12.22 10.91
CA LEU A 176 -0.99 -12.55 12.17
C LEU A 176 0.43 -13.11 11.98
N LYS A 177 0.68 -13.87 10.90
CA LYS A 177 2.02 -14.40 10.60
C LYS A 177 2.96 -13.34 10.00
N SER A 178 2.42 -12.38 9.26
CA SER A 178 3.16 -11.28 8.65
C SER A 178 3.46 -10.14 9.62
N LEU A 179 2.71 -10.02 10.72
CA LEU A 179 2.93 -8.96 11.71
C LEU A 179 4.28 -9.14 12.41
N SER A 180 5.21 -8.23 12.11
CA SER A 180 6.46 -8.01 12.84
C SER A 180 6.23 -7.14 14.08
N ALA A 181 5.14 -7.40 14.81
CA ALA A 181 4.78 -6.58 15.96
C ALA A 181 5.66 -6.90 17.18
N PRO A 182 6.06 -5.90 17.99
CA PRO A 182 6.81 -6.12 19.23
C PRO A 182 6.00 -6.88 20.29
N VAL A 183 4.67 -6.91 20.15
CA VAL A 183 3.76 -7.57 21.08
C VAL A 183 3.30 -8.90 20.47
N PRO A 184 3.38 -10.02 21.23
CA PRO A 184 2.74 -11.26 20.83
C PRO A 184 1.26 -11.00 20.55
N THR A 185 0.89 -11.09 19.27
CA THR A 185 -0.46 -10.77 18.82
C THR A 185 -1.22 -12.07 18.59
N ASP A 186 -2.41 -12.15 19.13
CA ASP A 186 -3.38 -13.20 18.86
C ASP A 186 -4.61 -12.62 18.16
N GLU A 187 -5.57 -13.48 17.81
CA GLU A 187 -6.78 -13.05 17.13
C GLU A 187 -7.64 -12.10 17.98
N ALA A 188 -7.67 -12.30 19.31
CA ALA A 188 -8.46 -11.49 20.22
C ALA A 188 -7.92 -10.06 20.36
N THR A 189 -6.59 -9.90 20.31
CA THR A 189 -5.92 -8.59 20.34
C THR A 189 -5.90 -7.90 18.99
N LEU A 190 -5.87 -8.66 17.89
CA LEU A 190 -5.90 -8.12 16.53
C LEU A 190 -7.29 -7.60 16.13
N GLN A 191 -8.36 -8.29 16.52
CA GLN A 191 -9.71 -7.97 16.06
C GLN A 191 -10.17 -6.53 16.33
N PRO A 192 -9.97 -5.94 17.54
CA PRO A 192 -10.35 -4.55 17.80
C PRO A 192 -9.60 -3.55 16.91
N VAL A 193 -8.32 -3.80 16.63
CA VAL A 193 -7.50 -2.94 15.76
C VAL A 193 -7.99 -3.01 14.30
N LEU A 194 -8.38 -4.20 13.84
CA LEU A 194 -8.99 -4.35 12.51
C LEU A 194 -10.33 -3.64 12.41
N GLU A 195 -11.17 -3.74 13.43
CA GLU A 195 -12.46 -3.04 13.48
C GLU A 195 -12.27 -1.51 13.47
N GLU A 196 -11.33 -0.98 14.27
CA GLU A 196 -10.97 0.43 14.27
C GLU A 196 -10.50 0.90 12.87
N LEU A 197 -9.65 0.13 12.20
CA LEU A 197 -9.16 0.45 10.85
C LEU A 197 -10.25 0.35 9.78
N ILE A 198 -11.27 -0.49 9.98
CA ILE A 198 -12.44 -0.57 9.10
C ILE A 198 -13.35 0.64 9.31
N GLU A 199 -13.60 1.01 10.56
CA GLU A 199 -14.40 2.19 10.91
C GLU A 199 -13.75 3.49 10.44
N SER A 200 -12.41 3.56 10.44
CA SER A 200 -11.67 4.72 9.89
C SER A 200 -11.61 4.75 8.36
N GLY A 201 -12.02 3.67 7.67
CA GLY A 201 -11.96 3.54 6.22
C GLY A 201 -10.55 3.29 5.67
N GLU A 202 -9.60 2.90 6.52
CA GLU A 202 -8.23 2.56 6.09
C GLU A 202 -8.10 1.09 5.65
N LEU A 203 -9.02 0.23 6.10
CA LEU A 203 -9.17 -1.14 5.65
C LEU A 203 -10.62 -1.44 5.27
N HIS A 204 -10.77 -2.31 4.27
CA HIS A 204 -12.03 -2.89 3.86
C HIS A 204 -12.06 -4.36 4.25
N ARG A 205 -13.20 -4.79 4.81
CA ARG A 205 -13.46 -6.19 5.14
C ARG A 205 -14.21 -6.86 4.00
N PHE A 206 -13.68 -7.98 3.54
CA PHE A 206 -14.28 -8.79 2.49
C PHE A 206 -14.92 -10.03 3.10
N PRO A 207 -16.06 -10.47 2.55
CA PRO A 207 -16.66 -11.71 2.99
C PRO A 207 -15.74 -12.90 2.66
N PRO A 208 -15.82 -13.96 3.47
CA PRO A 208 -14.96 -15.11 3.29
C PRO A 208 -15.20 -15.78 1.93
N ALA A 209 -14.12 -16.27 1.35
CA ALA A 209 -14.10 -17.05 0.12
C ALA A 209 -14.98 -18.33 0.16
N THR A 210 -15.36 -18.81 1.34
CA THR A 210 -16.23 -19.97 1.56
C THR A 210 -17.13 -19.68 2.76
N ALA A 211 -18.29 -20.35 2.86
CA ALA A 211 -19.24 -20.14 3.96
C ALA A 211 -18.65 -20.40 5.37
N LYS A 212 -17.55 -21.17 5.46
CA LYS A 212 -16.81 -21.44 6.71
C LYS A 212 -15.46 -20.71 6.79
N GLY A 213 -15.16 -19.89 5.79
CA GLY A 213 -13.90 -19.15 5.73
C GLY A 213 -13.89 -17.99 6.73
N LYS A 214 -12.69 -17.48 7.01
CA LYS A 214 -12.52 -16.23 7.73
C LYS A 214 -12.56 -15.04 6.78
N PRO A 215 -12.94 -13.85 7.26
CA PRO A 215 -12.83 -12.63 6.49
C PRO A 215 -11.39 -12.42 5.98
N ILE A 216 -11.28 -11.69 4.88
CA ILE A 216 -10.00 -11.18 4.36
C ILE A 216 -10.08 -9.66 4.35
N TYR A 217 -8.93 -9.00 4.46
CA TYR A 217 -8.84 -7.55 4.61
C TYR A 217 -7.92 -6.98 3.55
N TRP A 218 -8.24 -5.77 3.10
CA TRP A 218 -7.44 -5.06 2.12
C TRP A 218 -7.58 -3.55 2.26
N ARG A 219 -6.60 -2.78 1.78
CA ARG A 219 -6.62 -1.31 1.86
C ARG A 219 -7.53 -0.67 0.80
N GLU A 220 -7.74 -1.34 -0.32
CA GLU A 220 -8.61 -0.85 -1.39
C GLU A 220 -10.04 -1.36 -1.20
N ASP A 221 -11.01 -0.57 -1.70
CA ASP A 221 -12.40 -1.00 -1.76
C ASP A 221 -12.53 -2.32 -2.53
N GLY A 222 -13.49 -3.14 -2.10
CA GLY A 222 -13.61 -4.48 -2.65
C GLY A 222 -14.02 -4.54 -4.11
N VAL A 223 -14.70 -3.50 -4.61
CA VAL A 223 -15.08 -3.35 -6.01
C VAL A 223 -13.87 -2.96 -6.86
N ASP A 224 -13.03 -2.04 -6.37
CA ASP A 224 -11.82 -1.60 -7.07
C ASP A 224 -10.76 -2.70 -7.15
N TRP A 225 -10.57 -3.46 -6.05
CA TRP A 225 -9.71 -4.62 -6.10
C TRP A 225 -10.26 -5.70 -7.06
N ALA A 226 -11.57 -5.94 -7.04
CA ALA A 226 -12.21 -6.87 -7.97
C ALA A 226 -12.02 -6.44 -9.44
N ARG A 227 -12.12 -5.14 -9.76
CA ARG A 227 -11.77 -4.58 -11.08
C ARG A 227 -10.36 -5.00 -11.49
N THR A 228 -9.38 -4.80 -10.61
CA THR A 228 -7.98 -5.17 -10.86
C THR A 228 -7.81 -6.69 -11.07
N VAL A 229 -8.46 -7.51 -10.26
CA VAL A 229 -8.42 -8.98 -10.37
C VAL A 229 -9.00 -9.45 -11.70
N LEU A 230 -10.16 -8.93 -12.11
CA LEU A 230 -10.82 -9.32 -13.35
C LEU A 230 -9.98 -8.93 -14.57
N ARG A 231 -9.46 -7.70 -14.61
CA ARG A 231 -8.58 -7.24 -15.70
C ARG A 231 -7.30 -8.07 -15.81
N ARG A 232 -6.61 -8.30 -14.69
CA ARG A 232 -5.41 -9.13 -14.67
C ARG A 232 -5.71 -10.55 -15.15
N LEU A 233 -6.85 -11.12 -14.77
CA LEU A 233 -7.24 -12.46 -15.20
C LEU A 233 -7.44 -12.56 -16.72
N VAL A 234 -8.20 -11.62 -17.31
CA VAL A 234 -8.46 -11.63 -18.77
C VAL A 234 -7.25 -11.21 -19.59
N GLU A 235 -6.35 -10.39 -19.04
CA GLU A 235 -5.07 -10.06 -19.66
C GLU A 235 -4.14 -11.27 -19.71
N GLN A 236 -4.02 -12.01 -18.60
CA GLN A 236 -3.12 -13.17 -18.51
C GLN A 236 -3.64 -14.42 -19.24
N LYS A 237 -4.95 -14.67 -19.18
CA LYS A 237 -5.55 -15.90 -19.73
C LYS A 237 -6.30 -15.71 -21.04
N GLY A 238 -6.35 -14.47 -21.55
CA GLY A 238 -7.19 -14.11 -22.69
C GLY A 238 -8.68 -14.09 -22.35
N PRO A 239 -9.57 -13.98 -23.36
CA PRO A 239 -11.00 -13.84 -23.14
C PRO A 239 -11.61 -14.97 -22.30
N GLN A 240 -12.30 -14.62 -21.21
CA GLN A 240 -12.89 -15.58 -20.25
C GLN A 240 -14.42 -15.56 -20.31
N ALA A 241 -15.05 -16.68 -19.97
CA ALA A 241 -16.50 -16.73 -19.76
C ALA A 241 -16.88 -16.07 -18.42
N GLU A 242 -18.10 -15.54 -18.33
CA GLU A 242 -18.61 -14.86 -17.13
C GLU A 242 -18.48 -15.69 -15.85
N ALA A 243 -18.75 -16.99 -15.92
CA ALA A 243 -18.64 -17.90 -14.78
C ALA A 243 -17.20 -17.99 -14.23
N ALA A 244 -16.19 -17.87 -15.10
CA ALA A 244 -14.78 -17.87 -14.70
C ALA A 244 -14.40 -16.54 -14.03
N LEU A 245 -14.91 -15.42 -14.54
CA LEU A 245 -14.76 -14.10 -13.91
C LEU A 245 -15.40 -14.08 -12.52
N LYS A 246 -16.66 -14.50 -12.41
CA LYS A 246 -17.39 -14.58 -11.14
C LYS A 246 -16.70 -15.47 -10.12
N LYS A 247 -16.11 -16.59 -10.57
CA LYS A 247 -15.33 -17.49 -9.70
C LYS A 247 -14.06 -16.82 -9.15
N ALA A 248 -13.44 -15.91 -9.90
CA ALA A 248 -12.24 -15.19 -9.48
C ALA A 248 -12.53 -14.15 -8.39
N VAL A 249 -13.75 -13.59 -8.37
CA VAL A 249 -14.22 -12.60 -7.38
C VAL A 249 -15.41 -13.12 -6.58
N LYS A 250 -15.34 -14.39 -6.14
CA LYS A 250 -16.43 -15.10 -5.46
C LYS A 250 -16.92 -14.48 -4.14
N TRP A 251 -16.20 -13.48 -3.63
CA TRP A 251 -16.58 -12.69 -2.46
C TRP A 251 -17.60 -11.59 -2.81
N LEU A 252 -17.75 -11.22 -4.07
CA LEU A 252 -18.82 -10.31 -4.49
C LEU A 252 -20.15 -11.06 -4.57
N THR A 253 -21.22 -10.38 -4.20
CA THR A 253 -22.59 -10.82 -4.49
C THR A 253 -22.83 -10.86 -6.01
N SER A 254 -23.89 -11.55 -6.43
CA SER A 254 -24.22 -11.62 -7.86
C SER A 254 -24.52 -10.24 -8.46
N ASP A 255 -25.17 -9.37 -7.69
CA ASP A 255 -25.59 -8.04 -8.14
C ASP A 255 -24.41 -7.06 -8.19
N GLU A 256 -23.51 -7.11 -7.19
CA GLU A 256 -22.26 -6.34 -7.21
C GLU A 256 -21.37 -6.76 -8.39
N PHE A 257 -21.24 -8.08 -8.64
CA PHE A 257 -20.48 -8.57 -9.78
C PHE A 257 -21.08 -8.10 -11.12
N ALA A 258 -22.41 -8.17 -11.28
CA ALA A 258 -23.08 -7.72 -12.49
C ALA A 258 -22.88 -6.20 -12.71
N THR A 259 -23.02 -5.41 -11.65
CA THR A 259 -22.80 -3.94 -11.67
C THR A 259 -21.36 -3.61 -12.02
N LEU A 260 -20.39 -4.30 -11.42
CA LEU A 260 -18.97 -4.14 -11.73
C LEU A 260 -18.67 -4.50 -13.19
N LEU A 261 -19.16 -5.65 -13.68
CA LEU A 261 -18.93 -6.08 -15.05
C LEU A 261 -19.52 -5.09 -16.06
N ASP A 262 -20.72 -4.57 -15.81
CA ASP A 262 -21.35 -3.54 -16.64
C ASP A 262 -20.55 -2.23 -16.65
N SER A 263 -20.02 -1.82 -15.48
CA SER A 263 -19.11 -0.66 -15.38
C SER A 263 -17.83 -0.86 -16.21
N LEU A 264 -17.25 -2.07 -16.21
CA LEU A 264 -16.05 -2.38 -17.01
C LEU A 264 -16.34 -2.40 -18.52
N LEU A 265 -17.53 -2.85 -18.93
CA LEU A 265 -17.97 -2.81 -20.31
C LEU A 265 -18.21 -1.37 -20.79
N THR A 266 -18.87 -0.56 -19.96
CA THR A 266 -19.21 0.83 -20.26
C THR A 266 -17.97 1.72 -20.33
N SER A 267 -16.98 1.48 -19.46
CA SER A 267 -15.70 2.20 -19.48
C SER A 267 -14.73 1.75 -20.58
N GLY A 268 -15.02 0.65 -21.28
CA GLY A 268 -14.13 0.08 -22.29
C GLY A 268 -12.87 -0.59 -21.71
N GLU A 269 -12.83 -0.86 -20.40
CA GLU A 269 -11.74 -1.63 -19.77
C GLU A 269 -11.82 -3.13 -20.07
N VAL A 270 -13.03 -3.62 -20.34
CA VAL A 270 -13.32 -4.98 -20.78
C VAL A 270 -14.28 -4.93 -21.96
N PHE A 271 -14.09 -5.80 -22.94
CA PHE A 271 -14.94 -5.94 -24.12
C PHE A 271 -15.69 -7.26 -24.09
N ARG A 272 -16.93 -7.25 -24.55
CA ARG A 272 -17.71 -8.46 -24.79
C ARG A 272 -17.35 -9.05 -26.15
N HIS A 273 -16.93 -10.31 -26.13
CA HIS A 273 -16.56 -11.10 -27.30
C HIS A 273 -17.71 -12.03 -27.67
N PRO A 274 -18.06 -12.15 -28.96
CA PRO A 274 -19.01 -13.16 -29.40
C PRO A 274 -18.52 -14.58 -29.03
N PRO A 275 -19.45 -15.53 -28.85
CA PRO A 275 -19.09 -16.92 -28.61
C PRO A 275 -18.19 -17.46 -29.73
N LEU A 276 -17.12 -18.20 -29.37
CA LEU A 276 -16.14 -18.71 -30.33
C LEU A 276 -16.07 -20.25 -30.28
N GLY A 277 -16.25 -20.88 -31.44
CA GLY A 277 -16.15 -22.34 -31.59
C GLY A 277 -17.25 -23.10 -30.82
N LYS A 278 -16.85 -23.99 -29.90
CA LYS A 278 -17.78 -24.79 -29.10
C LYS A 278 -18.36 -24.04 -27.89
N ILE A 279 -17.77 -22.90 -27.55
CA ILE A 279 -18.23 -22.10 -26.42
C ILE A 279 -19.46 -21.32 -26.88
N LYS A 280 -20.62 -21.58 -26.26
CA LYS A 280 -21.90 -20.93 -26.58
C LYS A 280 -22.12 -19.61 -25.84
N GLN A 281 -21.35 -19.36 -24.79
CA GLN A 281 -21.48 -18.17 -23.96
C GLN A 281 -20.60 -17.03 -24.50
N ALA A 282 -20.99 -15.80 -24.19
CA ALA A 282 -20.14 -14.64 -24.46
C ALA A 282 -18.83 -14.74 -23.66
N LEU A 283 -17.75 -14.28 -24.27
CA LEU A 283 -16.44 -14.16 -23.62
C LEU A 283 -16.16 -12.69 -23.30
N PHE A 284 -15.20 -12.43 -22.43
CA PHE A 284 -14.85 -11.09 -21.96
C PHE A 284 -13.33 -10.95 -21.96
N GLY A 285 -12.80 -9.93 -22.64
CA GLY A 285 -11.36 -9.71 -22.81
C GLY A 285 -10.97 -8.23 -22.77
N VAL A 286 -9.69 -7.91 -22.53
CA VAL A 286 -9.20 -6.52 -22.46
C VAL A 286 -9.03 -5.83 -23.82
N GLN A 287 -8.99 -6.60 -24.92
CA GLN A 287 -8.92 -6.06 -26.28
C GLN A 287 -10.28 -6.25 -26.97
N PRO A 288 -10.65 -5.37 -27.91
CA PRO A 288 -11.77 -5.60 -28.80
C PRO A 288 -11.66 -6.96 -29.51
N PRO A 289 -12.79 -7.64 -29.80
CA PRO A 289 -12.77 -8.92 -30.49
C PRO A 289 -12.12 -8.77 -31.87
N ARG A 290 -11.00 -9.46 -32.06
CA ARG A 290 -10.35 -9.57 -33.36
C ARG A 290 -11.26 -10.37 -34.30
N PRO A 291 -11.51 -9.92 -35.55
CA PRO A 291 -12.43 -10.62 -36.45
C PRO A 291 -11.88 -11.96 -36.96
N GLU A 292 -10.56 -12.12 -37.06
CA GLU A 292 -9.90 -13.26 -37.72
C GLU A 292 -10.28 -14.63 -37.12
N PRO A 293 -10.35 -14.83 -35.79
CA PRO A 293 -10.80 -16.09 -35.20
C PRO A 293 -12.25 -16.46 -35.59
N TYR A 294 -13.13 -15.46 -35.73
CA TYR A 294 -14.54 -15.67 -36.09
C TYR A 294 -14.71 -15.99 -37.58
N LEU A 295 -13.86 -15.39 -38.42
CA LEU A 295 -13.88 -15.60 -39.86
C LEU A 295 -13.14 -16.86 -40.29
N ARG A 296 -12.46 -17.58 -39.38
CA ARG A 296 -11.68 -18.78 -39.74
C ARG A 296 -12.52 -19.87 -40.38
N GLU A 297 -13.71 -20.17 -39.83
CA GLU A 297 -14.61 -21.19 -40.39
C GLU A 297 -15.13 -20.77 -41.76
N VAL A 298 -15.49 -19.49 -41.92
CA VAL A 298 -15.87 -18.91 -43.21
C VAL A 298 -14.73 -19.05 -44.21
N GLY A 299 -13.49 -18.79 -43.81
CA GLY A 299 -12.31 -18.97 -44.65
C GLY A 299 -12.09 -20.42 -45.10
N VAL A 300 -12.30 -21.40 -44.21
CA VAL A 300 -12.21 -22.82 -44.55
C VAL A 300 -13.32 -23.22 -45.54
N GLN A 301 -14.55 -22.78 -45.29
CA GLN A 301 -15.68 -23.05 -46.19
C GLN A 301 -15.48 -22.39 -47.55
N LEU A 302 -15.05 -21.13 -47.58
CA LEU A 302 -14.71 -20.40 -48.79
C LEU A 302 -13.60 -21.11 -49.58
N THR A 303 -12.54 -21.57 -48.92
CA THR A 303 -11.45 -22.32 -49.57
C THR A 303 -11.97 -23.59 -50.24
N LYS A 304 -12.86 -24.34 -49.57
CA LYS A 304 -13.49 -25.54 -50.15
C LYS A 304 -14.37 -25.20 -51.37
N THR A 305 -15.18 -24.15 -51.25
CA THR A 305 -16.06 -23.68 -52.33
C THR A 305 -15.24 -23.20 -53.54
N VAL A 306 -14.18 -22.43 -53.32
CA VAL A 306 -13.27 -21.96 -54.38
C VAL A 306 -12.61 -23.15 -55.09
N ALA A 307 -12.16 -24.17 -54.35
CA ALA A 307 -11.58 -25.38 -54.94
C ALA A 307 -12.59 -26.14 -55.83
N LEU A 308 -13.85 -26.22 -55.40
CA LEU A 308 -14.92 -26.85 -56.19
C LEU A 308 -15.22 -26.04 -57.46
N LEU A 309 -15.37 -24.71 -57.35
CA LEU A 309 -15.70 -23.84 -58.48
C LEU A 309 -14.57 -23.76 -59.52
N ARG A 310 -13.31 -23.93 -59.09
CA ARG A 310 -12.14 -24.00 -59.99
C ARG A 310 -12.12 -25.23 -60.90
N SER A 311 -12.96 -26.24 -60.65
CA SER A 311 -13.16 -27.36 -61.58
C SER A 311 -14.03 -27.01 -62.80
N ILE A 312 -14.61 -25.81 -62.81
CA ILE A 312 -15.49 -25.26 -63.85
C ILE A 312 -14.80 -24.01 -64.43
N PRO A 313 -14.97 -23.67 -65.73
CA PRO A 313 -14.34 -22.50 -66.35
C PRO A 313 -14.96 -21.16 -65.88
N ILE A 314 -14.76 -20.81 -64.61
CA ILE A 314 -15.13 -19.52 -64.01
C ILE A 314 -13.85 -18.69 -63.82
N SER A 315 -13.89 -17.42 -64.21
CA SER A 315 -12.74 -16.52 -64.01
C SER A 315 -12.61 -16.07 -62.55
N ASP A 316 -11.39 -15.82 -62.08
CA ASP A 316 -11.14 -15.32 -60.72
C ASP A 316 -11.89 -13.99 -60.44
N GLU A 317 -12.08 -13.14 -61.45
CA GLU A 317 -12.82 -11.87 -61.31
C GLU A 317 -14.34 -12.10 -61.14
N GLN A 318 -14.94 -13.08 -61.81
CA GLN A 318 -16.34 -13.45 -61.55
C GLN A 318 -16.51 -13.98 -60.14
N LEU A 319 -15.57 -14.81 -59.67
CA LEU A 319 -15.59 -15.36 -58.32
C LEU A 319 -15.41 -14.25 -57.26
N ARG A 320 -14.47 -13.33 -57.48
CA ARG A 320 -14.27 -12.15 -56.64
C ARG A 320 -15.52 -11.28 -56.59
N ARG A 321 -16.13 -10.97 -57.73
CA ARG A 321 -17.34 -10.13 -57.80
C ARG A 321 -18.52 -10.77 -57.07
N ALA A 322 -18.72 -12.07 -57.23
CA ALA A 322 -19.74 -12.81 -56.50
C ALA A 322 -19.49 -12.82 -54.98
N LEU A 323 -18.23 -13.01 -54.54
CA LEU A 323 -17.88 -12.96 -53.13
C LEU A 323 -18.10 -11.56 -52.52
N VAL A 324 -17.70 -10.51 -53.23
CA VAL A 324 -17.94 -9.10 -52.81
C VAL A 324 -19.44 -8.87 -52.64
N GLN A 325 -20.25 -9.25 -53.63
CA GLN A 325 -21.70 -9.08 -53.58
C GLN A 325 -22.32 -9.83 -52.38
N LEU A 326 -21.93 -11.10 -52.14
CA LEU A 326 -22.46 -11.88 -51.02
C LEU A 326 -22.16 -11.24 -49.66
N VAL A 327 -20.97 -10.65 -49.50
CA VAL A 327 -20.60 -9.97 -48.26
C VAL A 327 -21.30 -8.62 -48.14
N GLU A 328 -21.48 -7.89 -49.22
CA GLU A 328 -22.28 -6.65 -49.24
C GLU A 328 -23.75 -6.91 -48.89
N GLU A 329 -24.31 -8.04 -49.32
CA GLU A 329 -25.65 -8.49 -48.91
C GLU A 329 -25.75 -8.77 -47.39
N THR A 330 -24.62 -9.02 -46.70
CA THR A 330 -24.57 -9.09 -45.22
C THR A 330 -24.46 -7.71 -44.55
N GLY A 331 -24.44 -6.62 -45.33
CA GLY A 331 -24.29 -5.24 -44.86
C GLY A 331 -22.84 -4.79 -44.67
N VAL A 332 -21.86 -5.64 -45.00
CA VAL A 332 -20.43 -5.27 -44.96
C VAL A 332 -20.06 -4.66 -46.31
N THR A 333 -19.83 -3.35 -46.34
CA THR A 333 -19.44 -2.65 -47.56
C THR A 333 -17.94 -2.79 -47.82
N PHE A 334 -17.57 -3.39 -48.96
CA PHE A 334 -16.19 -3.35 -49.45
C PHE A 334 -15.96 -2.00 -50.13
N ARG A 335 -15.75 -0.96 -49.33
CA ARG A 335 -15.30 0.33 -49.86
C ARG A 335 -13.95 0.10 -50.55
N ASN A 336 -13.88 0.33 -51.86
CA ASN A 336 -12.60 0.43 -52.59
C ASN A 336 -11.92 1.73 -52.12
N ASP A 337 -11.31 1.70 -50.93
CA ASP A 337 -10.57 2.81 -50.33
C ASP A 337 -9.21 3.02 -51.03
N ALA A 338 -9.21 3.16 -52.36
CA ALA A 338 -8.17 3.92 -53.06
C ALA A 338 -8.41 5.45 -52.92
N THR A 339 -9.59 5.84 -52.45
CA THR A 339 -9.86 7.17 -51.88
C THR A 339 -9.88 7.02 -50.37
N LEU A 340 -8.72 7.26 -49.75
CA LEU A 340 -8.58 7.34 -48.29
C LEU A 340 -9.72 8.18 -47.70
N PRO A 341 -10.32 7.76 -46.58
CA PRO A 341 -11.36 8.53 -45.90
C PRO A 341 -10.81 9.91 -45.51
N ALA A 342 -11.60 10.94 -45.78
CA ALA A 342 -11.34 12.35 -45.47
C ALA A 342 -11.39 12.67 -43.96
N GLU A 343 -10.98 11.74 -43.08
CA GLU A 343 -11.02 11.91 -41.63
C GLU A 343 -9.84 12.71 -41.06
N ASN A 344 -8.89 13.11 -41.89
CA ASN A 344 -7.97 14.21 -41.62
C ASN A 344 -7.72 15.01 -42.90
N ALA A 345 -8.77 15.36 -43.64
CA ALA A 345 -8.65 16.40 -44.65
C ALA A 345 -8.38 17.71 -43.91
N VAL A 346 -7.10 17.99 -43.64
CA VAL A 346 -6.65 19.23 -43.02
C VAL A 346 -7.18 20.36 -43.89
N ASP A 347 -8.02 21.22 -43.31
CA ASP A 347 -8.46 22.44 -43.98
C ASP A 347 -7.26 23.39 -44.08
N LEU A 348 -6.45 23.20 -45.12
CA LEU A 348 -5.25 23.99 -45.36
C LEU A 348 -5.58 25.47 -45.53
N LEU A 349 -6.79 25.82 -45.99
CA LEU A 349 -7.19 27.22 -46.14
C LEU A 349 -7.43 27.86 -44.77
N ALA A 350 -8.12 27.17 -43.86
CA ALA A 350 -8.28 27.63 -42.48
C ALA A 350 -6.91 27.72 -41.77
N LEU A 351 -6.05 26.73 -41.98
CA LEU A 351 -4.72 26.69 -41.37
C LEU A 351 -3.81 27.82 -41.87
N MET A 352 -3.86 28.15 -43.16
CA MET A 352 -3.16 29.30 -43.73
C MET A 352 -3.56 30.61 -43.05
N LYS A 353 -4.87 30.80 -42.80
CA LYS A 353 -5.40 32.00 -42.10
C LYS A 353 -4.98 32.05 -40.64
N GLN A 354 -4.83 30.88 -40.00
CA GLN A 354 -4.37 30.77 -38.63
C GLN A 354 -2.88 31.11 -38.49
N ILE A 355 -2.03 30.64 -39.41
CA ILE A 355 -0.58 30.88 -39.38
C ILE A 355 -0.26 32.33 -39.73
N GLU A 356 -0.87 32.86 -40.79
CA GLU A 356 -0.65 34.21 -41.27
C GLU A 356 -2.00 34.92 -41.44
N PRO A 357 -2.42 35.76 -40.47
CA PRO A 357 -3.67 36.50 -40.56
C PRO A 357 -3.76 37.41 -41.81
N GLY A 358 -2.61 37.81 -42.37
CA GLY A 358 -2.54 38.52 -43.65
C GLY A 358 -2.88 37.66 -44.87
N ALA A 359 -3.00 36.33 -44.76
CA ALA A 359 -3.20 35.42 -45.89
C ALA A 359 -4.48 35.73 -46.68
N GLU A 360 -5.55 36.18 -46.03
CA GLU A 360 -6.80 36.61 -46.71
C GLU A 360 -6.57 37.82 -47.64
N ARG A 361 -5.56 38.63 -47.33
CA ARG A 361 -5.12 39.76 -48.16
C ARG A 361 -4.05 39.38 -49.18
N GLY A 362 -3.82 38.08 -49.38
CA GLY A 362 -2.82 37.55 -50.31
C GLY A 362 -1.39 37.54 -49.75
N ALA A 363 -1.21 37.65 -48.42
CA ALA A 363 0.11 37.45 -47.83
C ALA A 363 0.62 36.02 -48.07
N LEU A 364 1.93 35.89 -48.21
CA LEU A 364 2.59 34.63 -48.51
C LEU A 364 2.77 33.81 -47.23
N VAL A 365 2.26 32.58 -47.21
CA VAL A 365 2.47 31.61 -46.13
C VAL A 365 3.62 30.67 -46.50
N GLY A 366 4.60 30.51 -45.63
CA GLY A 366 5.71 29.57 -45.82
C GLY A 366 5.23 28.12 -45.85
N VAL A 367 5.61 27.36 -46.88
CA VAL A 367 5.21 25.94 -47.04
C VAL A 367 5.65 25.09 -45.86
N ARG A 368 6.85 25.36 -45.32
CA ARG A 368 7.41 24.61 -44.19
C ARG A 368 6.55 24.72 -42.93
N ASP A 369 6.09 25.93 -42.64
CA ASP A 369 5.26 26.22 -41.46
C ASP A 369 3.87 25.60 -41.64
N LEU A 370 3.29 25.73 -42.84
CA LEU A 370 1.99 25.15 -43.16
C LEU A 370 2.01 23.61 -43.05
N ARG A 371 3.05 22.96 -43.56
CA ARG A 371 3.21 21.50 -43.47
C ARG A 371 3.37 21.02 -42.03
N ARG A 372 4.19 21.72 -41.23
CA ARG A 372 4.39 21.41 -39.80
C ARG A 372 3.08 21.50 -39.02
N ALA A 373 2.27 22.51 -39.32
CA ALA A 373 0.98 22.71 -38.67
C ALA A 373 -0.08 21.71 -39.14
N ALA A 374 -0.02 21.23 -40.38
CA ALA A 374 -0.99 20.29 -40.95
C ALA A 374 -0.89 18.88 -40.35
N GLN A 375 0.28 18.49 -39.82
CA GLN A 375 0.51 17.17 -39.20
C GLN A 375 0.11 15.96 -40.08
N CYS A 376 0.14 16.11 -41.41
CA CYS A 376 -0.11 15.03 -42.36
C CYS A 376 1.18 14.58 -43.07
N SER A 377 1.12 13.44 -43.77
CA SER A 377 2.25 12.95 -44.54
C SER A 377 2.60 13.90 -45.69
N LYS A 378 3.86 13.87 -46.16
CA LYS A 378 4.32 14.71 -47.26
C LYS A 378 3.47 14.54 -48.52
N ASP A 379 3.21 13.29 -48.90
CA ASP A 379 2.50 12.99 -50.15
C ASP A 379 1.06 13.49 -50.11
N VAL A 380 0.38 13.34 -48.96
CA VAL A 380 -0.97 13.89 -48.76
C VAL A 380 -0.94 15.40 -48.83
N PHE A 381 0.00 16.04 -48.11
CA PHE A 381 0.13 17.50 -48.12
C PHE A 381 0.38 18.06 -49.52
N ASP A 382 1.37 17.51 -50.25
CA ASP A 382 1.73 17.94 -51.60
C ASP A 382 0.54 17.74 -52.56
N GLN A 383 -0.16 16.61 -52.49
CA GLN A 383 -1.35 16.35 -53.30
C GLN A 383 -2.47 17.36 -53.01
N THR A 384 -2.76 17.66 -51.73
CA THR A 384 -3.79 18.63 -51.34
C THR A 384 -3.43 20.04 -51.81
N VAL A 385 -2.17 20.48 -51.65
CA VAL A 385 -1.72 21.80 -52.13
C VAL A 385 -1.84 21.91 -53.66
N MET A 386 -1.44 20.87 -54.39
CA MET A 386 -1.53 20.86 -55.86
C MET A 386 -2.99 20.85 -56.35
N GLU A 387 -3.89 20.17 -55.62
CA GLU A 387 -5.32 20.19 -55.88
C GLU A 387 -5.90 21.61 -55.69
N LEU A 388 -5.61 22.26 -54.56
CA LEU A 388 -6.05 23.64 -54.29
C LEU A 388 -5.51 24.64 -55.32
N SER A 389 -4.28 24.45 -55.80
CA SER A 389 -3.69 25.27 -56.87
C SER A 389 -4.43 25.08 -58.19
N ARG A 390 -4.76 23.82 -58.55
CA ARG A 390 -5.53 23.50 -59.76
C ARG A 390 -6.94 24.06 -59.73
N GLN A 391 -7.57 24.06 -58.56
CA GLN A 391 -8.88 24.67 -58.32
C GLN A 391 -8.83 26.22 -58.34
N GLY A 392 -7.63 26.82 -58.39
CA GLY A 392 -7.46 28.26 -58.38
C GLY A 392 -7.65 28.91 -57.01
N SER A 393 -7.70 28.11 -55.93
CA SER A 393 -7.87 28.59 -54.56
C SER A 393 -6.58 29.22 -53.99
N VAL A 394 -5.41 28.75 -54.45
CA VAL A 394 -4.10 29.25 -54.01
C VAL A 394 -3.18 29.54 -55.18
N SER A 395 -2.18 30.40 -54.95
CA SER A 395 -1.06 30.66 -55.85
C SER A 395 0.23 30.14 -55.20
N LEU A 396 1.03 29.39 -55.95
CA LEU A 396 2.28 28.80 -55.47
C LEU A 396 3.48 29.64 -55.92
N HIS A 397 4.40 29.91 -55.00
CA HIS A 397 5.65 30.64 -55.27
C HIS A 397 6.80 29.66 -55.41
N ARG A 398 7.43 29.64 -56.59
CA ARG A 398 8.53 28.72 -56.92
C ARG A 398 9.80 29.12 -56.18
N HIS A 399 10.62 28.14 -55.83
CA HIS A 399 11.96 28.38 -55.33
C HIS A 399 12.92 28.55 -56.52
N ASP A 400 13.68 29.66 -56.56
CA ASP A 400 14.50 30.02 -57.72
C ASP A 400 15.73 29.11 -57.90
N PHE A 401 16.25 28.54 -56.81
CA PHE A 401 17.44 27.70 -56.85
C PHE A 401 17.34 26.45 -55.96
N PRO A 402 16.46 25.48 -56.29
CA PRO A 402 16.22 24.31 -55.43
C PRO A 402 17.44 23.38 -55.34
N ALA A 403 18.42 23.51 -56.25
CA ALA A 403 19.64 22.71 -56.26
C ALA A 403 20.61 23.07 -55.13
N SER A 404 20.53 24.26 -54.53
CA SER A 404 21.37 24.61 -53.35
C SER A 404 20.84 24.07 -52.03
N LEU A 405 19.60 23.56 -52.01
CA LEU A 405 18.97 23.04 -50.80
C LEU A 405 19.45 21.62 -50.53
N SER A 406 19.59 21.28 -49.25
CA SER A 406 19.81 19.89 -48.84
C SER A 406 18.61 19.00 -49.20
N GLU A 407 18.77 17.68 -49.16
CA GLU A 407 17.63 16.77 -49.39
C GLU A 407 16.54 16.94 -48.32
N GLU A 408 16.92 17.18 -47.07
CA GLU A 408 15.99 17.47 -45.97
C GLU A 408 15.21 18.76 -46.24
N GLU A 409 15.91 19.82 -46.65
CA GLU A 409 15.30 21.11 -46.97
C GLU A 409 14.37 21.06 -48.18
N ARG A 410 14.67 20.21 -49.17
CA ARG A 410 13.80 19.95 -50.33
C ARG A 410 12.58 19.13 -49.95
N ASN A 411 12.73 18.17 -49.04
CA ASN A 411 11.61 17.37 -48.53
C ASN A 411 10.58 18.23 -47.80
N ASP A 412 11.01 19.35 -47.21
CA ASP A 412 10.14 20.34 -46.56
C ASP A 412 9.37 21.27 -47.51
N LEU A 413 9.64 21.24 -48.81
CA LEU A 413 8.92 22.02 -49.83
C LEU A 413 7.88 21.16 -50.57
N VAL A 414 6.87 21.81 -51.15
CA VAL A 414 5.89 21.12 -52.01
C VAL A 414 6.55 20.85 -53.36
N ARG A 415 6.44 19.60 -53.84
CA ARG A 415 7.00 19.17 -55.12
C ARG A 415 5.88 18.78 -56.08
N ASP A 416 5.93 19.27 -57.32
CA ASP A 416 5.02 18.81 -58.37
C ASP A 416 5.58 17.60 -59.15
N ALA A 417 4.76 17.05 -60.05
CA ALA A 417 5.12 15.91 -60.90
C ALA A 417 6.32 16.20 -61.84
N THR A 418 6.64 17.48 -62.09
CA THR A 418 7.78 17.88 -62.92
C THR A 418 9.07 18.08 -62.13
N GLY A 419 9.01 17.97 -60.80
CA GLY A 419 10.14 18.21 -59.92
C GLY A 419 10.39 19.68 -59.59
N THR A 420 9.42 20.57 -59.84
CA THR A 420 9.49 21.97 -59.37
C THR A 420 9.14 22.02 -57.89
N TYR A 421 9.89 22.83 -57.13
CA TYR A 421 9.67 23.03 -55.69
C TYR A 421 9.06 24.41 -55.42
N TYR A 422 8.11 24.45 -54.51
CA TYR A 422 7.41 25.67 -54.09
C TYR A 422 7.72 25.98 -52.62
N VAL A 423 8.06 27.24 -52.35
CA VAL A 423 8.50 27.72 -51.03
C VAL A 423 7.40 28.45 -50.25
N GLY A 424 6.42 29.02 -50.96
CA GLY A 424 5.32 29.73 -50.34
C GLY A 424 3.99 29.54 -51.08
N ILE A 425 2.90 29.74 -50.35
CA ILE A 425 1.52 29.60 -50.82
C ILE A 425 0.78 30.88 -50.42
N ALA A 426 0.09 31.53 -51.36
CA ALA A 426 -0.76 32.68 -51.09
C ALA A 426 -2.21 32.37 -51.49
N LEU A 427 -3.19 32.82 -50.72
CA LEU A 427 -4.60 32.68 -51.11
C LEU A 427 -4.88 33.57 -52.33
N ARG A 428 -5.54 33.02 -53.35
CA ARG A 428 -6.02 33.85 -54.46
C ARG A 428 -7.25 34.61 -54.00
N GLN A 429 -7.20 35.94 -54.06
CA GLN A 429 -8.39 36.75 -53.90
C GLN A 429 -9.28 36.49 -55.12
N ASN A 430 -10.42 35.84 -54.92
CA ASN A 430 -11.46 35.75 -55.93
C ASN A 430 -11.97 37.17 -56.22
N ARG A 431 -11.30 37.88 -57.13
CA ARG A 431 -11.83 39.09 -57.77
C ARG A 431 -12.85 38.60 -58.79
N TRP A 432 -14.11 38.57 -58.38
CA TRP A 432 -15.23 38.56 -59.31
C TRP A 432 -15.40 39.93 -59.93
#